data_AF-A0A2T9KCI9-F1
#
_entry.id   AF-A0A2T9KCI9-F1
#
_cell.length_a   1.000
_cell.length_b   1.000
_cell.length_c   1.000
_cell.angle_alpha   90.00
_cell.angle_beta   90.00
_cell.angle_gamma   90.00
#
_symmetry.space_group_name_H-M   'P 1'
#
loop_
_entity.id
_entity.type
_entity.pdbx_description
1 polymer ?
#
loop_
_entity_poly.entity_id
_entity_poly.type
_entity_poly.pdbx_seq_one_letter_code
_entity_poly.pdbx_strand_id
1 'polypeptide(L)'
;MVRFYFDEFEYNHHWGADDSVEDLLTRPNPILETVNTLFNTRMSRDRGRELLYWLFSDNPYPEPGISVYAGFDADGGRHSARSIQQTSHPALSRFRSRLERENAFEVEAGVFGLLDGLGDRIDRTVEVGRQYFRARTGVEGQYRKRDDWKPEVRDKPLSGAQISASPPPMARPGRLNRAGVSFLYLASDELTAAAETRQQIHHVLAPLDRAGPR
;
A
#
# COMPACT_ATOMS: atom_id res chain seq x y z
N MET A 1 15.77 7.64 -7.83
CA MET A 1 15.70 6.20 -7.51
C MET A 1 16.80 5.74 -6.56
N VAL A 2 18.08 6.09 -6.79
CA VAL A 2 19.20 5.74 -5.87
C VAL A 2 18.87 6.07 -4.41
N ARG A 3 18.49 7.33 -4.14
CA ARG A 3 18.05 7.81 -2.82
C ARG A 3 16.84 7.08 -2.21
N PHE A 4 16.06 6.37 -3.02
CA PHE A 4 14.92 5.62 -2.49
C PHE A 4 15.36 4.29 -1.87
N TYR A 5 16.31 3.60 -2.50
CA TYR A 5 16.69 2.24 -2.14
C TYR A 5 17.96 2.14 -1.29
N PHE A 6 18.87 3.11 -1.39
CA PHE A 6 20.21 2.99 -0.81
C PHE A 6 20.55 4.13 0.13
N ASP A 7 21.19 3.79 1.23
CA ASP A 7 21.77 4.76 2.14
C ASP A 7 23.05 5.32 1.52
N GLU A 8 23.36 6.59 1.77
CA GLU A 8 24.50 7.26 1.14
C GLU A 8 25.85 6.60 1.45
N PHE A 9 26.00 6.00 2.62
CA PHE A 9 27.24 5.28 2.98
C PHE A 9 27.53 4.08 2.06
N GLU A 10 26.54 3.60 1.30
CA GLU A 10 26.71 2.43 0.41
C GLU A 10 27.35 2.80 -0.92
N TYR A 11 27.33 4.08 -1.32
CA TYR A 11 27.83 4.53 -2.62
C TYR A 11 28.68 5.81 -2.57
N ASN A 12 28.95 6.33 -1.37
CA ASN A 12 29.78 7.52 -1.17
C ASN A 12 31.13 7.11 -0.57
N HIS A 13 32.18 7.20 -1.39
CA HIS A 13 33.56 6.89 -1.00
C HIS A 13 34.06 7.71 0.20
N HIS A 14 33.49 8.90 0.47
CA HIS A 14 33.83 9.67 1.68
C HIS A 14 33.46 8.97 2.98
N TRP A 15 32.53 8.01 2.92
CA TRP A 15 32.12 7.15 4.03
C TRP A 15 32.77 5.76 3.97
N GLY A 16 33.74 5.54 3.07
CA GLY A 16 34.41 4.25 2.91
C GLY A 16 33.61 3.23 2.11
N ALA A 17 32.63 3.68 1.31
CA ALA A 17 31.99 2.81 0.32
C ALA A 17 33.04 2.34 -0.69
N ASP A 18 33.05 1.04 -1.00
CA ASP A 18 33.87 0.49 -2.09
C ASP A 18 33.26 0.82 -3.46
N ASP A 19 31.94 1.02 -3.51
CA ASP A 19 31.17 1.30 -4.72
C ASP A 19 30.90 2.81 -4.86
N SER A 20 30.92 3.30 -6.11
CA SER A 20 30.31 4.58 -6.49
C SER A 20 28.82 4.40 -6.86
N VAL A 21 28.09 5.49 -7.12
CA VAL A 21 26.70 5.41 -7.62
C VAL A 21 26.62 4.63 -8.93
N GLU A 22 27.59 4.84 -9.82
CA GLU A 22 27.71 4.15 -11.09
C GLU A 22 27.99 2.65 -10.90
N ASP A 23 28.88 2.30 -9.98
CA ASP A 23 29.16 0.91 -9.66
C ASP A 23 27.93 0.19 -9.09
N LEU A 24 27.19 0.86 -8.19
CA LEU A 24 25.95 0.36 -7.62
C LEU A 24 24.88 0.07 -8.70
N LEU A 25 24.81 0.91 -9.74
CA LEU A 25 23.84 0.75 -10.83
C LEU A 25 24.28 -0.25 -11.91
N THR A 26 25.56 -0.63 -11.97
CA THR A 26 26.05 -1.65 -12.92
C THR A 26 26.03 -3.07 -12.35
N ARG A 27 25.91 -3.22 -11.03
CA ARG A 27 25.77 -4.52 -10.33
C ARG A 27 24.30 -4.91 -10.09
N PRO A 28 24.00 -6.15 -9.66
CA PRO A 28 22.67 -6.53 -9.18
C PRO A 28 22.06 -5.51 -8.19
N ASN A 29 20.87 -4.99 -8.50
CA ASN A 29 20.22 -3.95 -7.68
C ASN A 29 18.68 -3.91 -7.88
N PRO A 30 17.91 -3.49 -6.86
CA PRO A 30 16.45 -3.39 -6.91
C PRO A 30 15.90 -2.33 -7.88
N ILE A 31 16.73 -1.41 -8.39
CA ILE A 31 16.30 -0.39 -9.36
C ILE A 31 16.10 -1.04 -10.74
N LEU A 32 16.98 -1.96 -11.11
CA LEU A 32 16.99 -2.63 -12.42
C LEU A 32 16.38 -4.04 -12.40
N GLU A 33 16.36 -4.70 -11.24
CA GLU A 33 15.78 -6.05 -11.10
C GLU A 33 14.30 -6.00 -10.73
N THR A 34 13.46 -5.69 -11.73
CA THR A 34 12.01 -5.73 -11.58
C THR A 34 11.39 -6.96 -12.25
N VAL A 35 10.19 -7.34 -11.81
CA VAL A 35 9.42 -8.49 -12.32
C VAL A 35 9.06 -8.37 -13.81
N ASN A 36 9.22 -7.18 -14.40
CA ASN A 36 8.92 -6.89 -15.80
C ASN A 36 10.21 -6.99 -16.63
N THR A 37 10.54 -8.21 -17.07
CA THR A 37 11.85 -8.60 -17.61
C THR A 37 12.09 -8.23 -19.07
N LEU A 38 11.13 -7.57 -19.74
CA LEU A 38 11.18 -7.35 -21.20
C LEU A 38 12.30 -6.41 -21.68
N PHE A 39 12.94 -5.65 -20.77
CA PHE A 39 13.99 -4.68 -21.11
C PHE A 39 15.25 -4.75 -20.21
N ASN A 40 15.43 -5.81 -19.41
CA ASN A 40 16.52 -5.91 -18.44
C ASN A 40 17.86 -6.39 -19.06
N THR A 41 18.23 -5.88 -20.24
CA THR A 41 19.58 -6.10 -20.76
C THR A 41 20.52 -5.14 -20.05
N ARG A 42 21.25 -5.63 -19.04
CA ARG A 42 22.25 -4.81 -18.34
C ARG A 42 23.32 -4.38 -19.34
N MET A 43 23.56 -3.07 -19.42
CA MET A 43 24.74 -2.56 -20.11
C MET A 43 25.99 -3.10 -19.40
N SER A 44 27.03 -3.46 -20.16
CA SER A 44 28.29 -3.84 -19.55
C SER A 44 28.82 -2.69 -18.70
N ARG A 45 29.47 -3.00 -17.58
CA ARG A 45 30.04 -2.03 -16.64
C ARG A 45 30.84 -0.95 -17.37
N ASP A 46 31.66 -1.36 -18.35
CA ASP A 46 32.50 -0.45 -19.13
C ASP A 46 31.73 0.50 -20.06
N ARG A 47 30.56 0.09 -20.59
CA ARG A 47 29.75 0.93 -21.49
C ARG A 47 28.79 1.87 -20.75
N GLY A 48 28.29 1.46 -19.58
CA GLY A 48 27.32 2.25 -18.81
C GLY A 48 27.97 3.28 -17.90
N ARG A 49 29.18 3.00 -17.39
CA ARG A 49 29.82 3.81 -16.35
C ARG A 49 30.07 5.26 -16.77
N GLU A 50 30.52 5.51 -18.01
CA GLU A 50 30.79 6.88 -18.47
C GLU A 50 29.52 7.73 -18.56
N LEU A 51 28.43 7.16 -19.08
CA LEU A 51 27.13 7.82 -19.12
C LEU A 51 26.57 8.09 -17.71
N LEU A 52 26.67 7.10 -16.82
CA LEU A 52 26.22 7.24 -15.43
C LEU A 52 27.05 8.28 -14.69
N TYR A 53 28.37 8.27 -14.87
CA TYR A 53 29.27 9.26 -14.30
C TYR A 53 28.89 10.66 -14.75
N TRP A 54 28.64 10.86 -16.05
CA TRP A 54 28.18 12.15 -16.57
C TRP A 54 26.85 12.57 -15.94
N LEU A 55 25.87 11.65 -15.85
CA LEU A 55 24.55 11.93 -15.28
C LEU A 55 24.60 12.35 -13.80
N PHE A 56 25.48 11.73 -13.01
CA PHE A 56 25.61 12.03 -11.58
C PHE A 56 26.61 13.14 -11.26
N SER A 57 27.55 13.43 -12.16
CA SER A 57 28.53 14.51 -11.99
C SER A 57 28.01 15.87 -12.43
N ASP A 58 27.04 15.94 -13.35
CA ASP A 58 26.54 17.21 -13.90
C ASP A 58 25.85 18.09 -12.84
N ASN A 59 24.95 17.51 -12.05
CA ASN A 59 24.32 18.20 -10.93
C ASN A 59 23.86 17.23 -9.81
N PRO A 60 24.76 16.83 -8.89
CA PRO A 60 24.41 15.94 -7.79
C PRO A 60 23.50 16.56 -6.72
N TYR A 61 23.33 17.89 -6.74
CA TYR A 61 22.53 18.68 -5.79
C TYR A 61 21.55 19.60 -6.55
N PRO A 62 20.55 19.04 -7.27
CA PRO A 62 19.65 19.83 -8.08
C PRO A 62 18.69 20.68 -7.24
N GLU A 63 18.48 21.93 -7.69
CA GLU A 63 17.48 22.84 -7.13
C GLU A 63 16.51 23.30 -8.24
N PRO A 64 15.22 22.90 -8.23
CA PRO A 64 14.58 21.97 -7.30
C PRO A 64 14.92 20.50 -7.58
N GLY A 65 15.00 19.65 -6.54
CA GLY A 65 15.19 18.21 -6.74
C GLY A 65 15.54 17.44 -5.47
N ILE A 66 15.88 16.15 -5.66
CA ILE A 66 16.38 15.28 -4.59
C ILE A 66 17.87 15.07 -4.83
N SER A 67 18.70 15.64 -3.97
CA SER A 67 20.15 15.45 -3.99
C SER A 67 20.55 14.00 -3.77
N VAL A 68 21.57 13.56 -4.51
CA VAL A 68 22.12 12.21 -4.41
C VAL A 68 22.99 12.07 -3.17
N TYR A 69 23.62 13.15 -2.74
CA TYR A 69 24.44 13.22 -1.53
C TYR A 69 23.83 14.21 -0.53
N ALA A 70 24.08 14.02 0.76
CA ALA A 70 23.61 14.93 1.81
C ALA A 70 24.39 16.26 1.84
N GLY A 71 25.64 16.24 1.38
CA GLY A 71 26.52 17.41 1.41
C GLY A 71 26.99 17.76 2.82
N PHE A 72 27.17 19.06 3.04
CA PHE A 72 27.71 19.64 4.27
C PHE A 72 26.71 20.61 4.90
N ASP A 73 26.73 20.77 6.22
CA ASP A 73 26.06 21.89 6.87
C ASP A 73 26.85 23.20 6.74
N ALA A 74 26.29 24.29 7.27
CA ALA A 74 26.88 25.62 7.24
C ALA A 74 28.24 25.71 7.97
N ASP A 75 28.52 24.79 8.90
CA ASP A 75 29.76 24.73 9.67
C ASP A 75 30.79 23.76 9.05
N GLY A 76 30.48 23.17 7.89
CA GLY A 76 31.33 22.20 7.20
C GLY A 76 31.25 20.77 7.75
N GLY A 77 30.28 20.49 8.63
CA GLY A 77 29.97 19.16 9.11
C GLY A 77 29.44 18.26 7.98
N ARG A 78 29.98 17.06 7.87
CA ARG A 78 29.54 16.06 6.87
C ARG A 78 28.24 15.42 7.31
N HIS A 79 27.28 15.35 6.40
CA HIS A 79 26.03 14.63 6.60
C HIS A 79 26.00 13.35 5.77
N SER A 80 25.14 12.43 6.16
CA SER A 80 24.88 11.20 5.41
C SER A 80 23.37 10.98 5.32
N ALA A 81 22.88 10.81 4.11
CA ALA A 81 21.46 10.65 3.87
C ALA A 81 21.05 9.17 3.86
N ARG A 82 20.12 8.78 4.73
CA ARG A 82 19.49 7.45 4.68
C ARG A 82 18.53 7.33 3.50
N SER A 83 18.30 6.12 3.03
CA SER A 83 17.34 5.81 1.97
C SER A 83 15.93 6.28 2.36
N ILE A 84 15.19 6.80 1.38
CA ILE A 84 13.81 7.29 1.60
C ILE A 84 12.91 6.13 2.03
N GLN A 85 13.10 4.92 1.48
CA GLN A 85 12.28 3.76 1.84
C GLN A 85 12.43 3.36 3.33
N GLN A 86 13.62 3.56 3.91
CA GLN A 86 13.87 3.25 5.32
C GLN A 86 13.63 4.45 6.25
N THR A 87 13.41 5.64 5.69
CA THR A 87 13.19 6.86 6.46
C THR A 87 11.70 7.05 6.69
N SER A 88 11.25 6.84 7.93
CA SER A 88 9.90 7.23 8.31
C SER A 88 9.82 8.74 8.50
N HIS A 89 8.79 9.37 7.92
CA HIS A 89 8.55 10.79 8.14
C HIS A 89 8.30 11.05 9.64
N PRO A 90 8.99 12.00 10.30
CA PRO A 90 8.88 12.20 11.75
C PRO A 90 7.45 12.41 12.25
N ALA A 91 6.60 13.05 11.43
CA ALA A 91 5.18 13.22 11.74
C ALA A 91 4.44 11.87 11.89
N LEU A 92 4.78 10.84 11.11
CA LEU A 92 4.16 9.51 11.22
C LEU A 92 4.49 8.85 12.56
N SER A 93 5.75 8.92 12.99
CA SER A 93 6.17 8.44 14.31
C SER A 93 5.42 9.18 15.42
N ARG A 94 5.26 10.50 15.30
CA ARG A 94 4.47 11.30 16.24
C ARG A 94 3.00 10.87 16.27
N PHE A 95 2.35 10.70 15.12
CA PHE A 95 0.96 10.24 15.06
C PHE A 95 0.80 8.85 15.67
N ARG A 96 1.73 7.94 15.42
CA ARG A 96 1.73 6.61 16.04
C ARG A 96 1.76 6.70 17.56
N SER A 97 2.66 7.50 18.13
CA SER A 97 2.70 7.71 19.58
C SER A 97 1.44 8.38 20.14
N ARG A 98 0.81 9.28 19.38
CA ARG A 98 -0.47 9.88 19.78
C ARG A 98 -1.60 8.86 19.77
N LEU A 99 -1.67 7.96 18.79
CA LEU A 99 -2.70 6.90 18.71
C LEU A 99 -2.67 5.90 19.88
N GLU A 100 -1.60 5.89 20.68
CA GLU A 100 -1.49 5.10 21.90
C GLU A 100 -2.13 5.79 23.12
N ARG A 101 -2.36 7.11 23.07
CA ARG A 101 -2.74 7.94 24.23
C ARG A 101 -3.97 8.82 24.00
N GLU A 102 -4.31 9.10 22.75
CA GLU A 102 -5.36 10.04 22.34
C GLU A 102 -6.46 9.34 21.55
N ASN A 103 -7.61 10.01 21.43
CA ASN A 103 -8.69 9.53 20.59
C ASN A 103 -8.25 9.57 19.11
N ALA A 104 -8.51 8.49 18.36
CA ALA A 104 -8.09 8.38 16.96
C ALA A 104 -8.65 9.52 16.08
N PHE A 105 -9.88 9.97 16.32
CA PHE A 105 -10.50 11.06 15.56
C PHE A 105 -9.74 12.40 15.73
N GLU A 106 -9.09 12.62 16.87
CA GLU A 106 -8.26 13.81 17.13
C GLU A 106 -6.88 13.72 16.46
N VAL A 107 -6.42 12.51 16.16
CA VAL A 107 -5.16 12.28 15.44
C VAL A 107 -5.38 12.33 13.93
N GLU A 108 -6.52 11.83 13.44
CA GLU A 108 -6.88 11.77 12.01
C GLU A 108 -6.79 13.13 11.31
N ALA A 109 -7.30 14.20 11.93
CA ALA A 109 -7.22 15.54 11.33
C ALA A 109 -5.78 15.97 11.03
N GLY A 110 -4.82 15.63 11.91
CA GLY A 110 -3.41 15.89 11.69
C GLY A 110 -2.81 15.04 10.57
N VAL A 111 -3.25 13.78 10.45
CA VAL A 111 -2.83 12.90 9.35
C VAL A 111 -3.34 13.43 8.01
N PHE A 112 -4.60 13.85 7.92
CA PHE A 112 -5.14 14.45 6.71
C PHE A 112 -4.40 15.73 6.32
N GLY A 113 -4.04 16.58 7.29
CA GLY A 113 -3.19 17.75 7.02
C GLY A 113 -1.82 17.40 6.43
N LEU A 114 -1.23 16.24 6.79
CA LEU A 114 0.01 15.75 6.17
C LEU A 114 -0.22 15.26 4.73
N LEU A 115 -1.40 14.73 4.44
CA LEU A 115 -1.76 14.16 3.14
C LEU A 115 -2.35 15.17 2.15
N ASP A 116 -2.73 16.37 2.59
CA ASP A 116 -3.44 17.37 1.79
C ASP A 116 -2.71 17.71 0.48
N GLY A 117 -1.37 17.80 0.51
CA GLY A 117 -0.55 18.03 -0.69
C GLY A 117 -0.42 16.83 -1.64
N LEU A 118 -1.02 15.68 -1.31
CA LEU A 118 -1.01 14.46 -2.13
C LEU A 118 -2.35 14.18 -2.81
N GLY A 119 -3.43 14.94 -2.51
CA GLY A 119 -4.80 14.67 -2.94
C GLY A 119 -4.90 14.24 -4.40
N ASP A 120 -4.44 15.07 -5.34
CA ASP A 120 -4.50 14.76 -6.78
C ASP A 120 -3.78 13.45 -7.19
N ARG A 121 -2.84 12.97 -6.38
CA ARG A 121 -2.03 11.76 -6.65
C ARG A 121 -2.63 10.50 -6.04
N ILE A 122 -3.47 10.62 -5.00
CA ILE A 122 -4.01 9.48 -4.23
C ILE A 122 -5.53 9.41 -4.28
N ASP A 123 -6.19 10.48 -4.69
CA ASP A 123 -7.63 10.55 -4.80
C ASP A 123 -8.09 9.76 -6.02
N ARG A 124 -9.21 9.06 -5.83
CA ARG A 124 -9.89 8.35 -6.90
C ARG A 124 -11.35 8.75 -6.90
N THR A 125 -11.80 9.25 -8.03
CA THR A 125 -13.24 9.49 -8.22
C THR A 125 -13.96 8.16 -8.39
N VAL A 126 -15.00 7.95 -7.58
CA VAL A 126 -15.93 6.84 -7.72
C VAL A 126 -17.11 7.31 -8.55
N GLU A 127 -17.28 6.71 -9.73
CA GLU A 127 -18.38 7.04 -10.63
C GLU A 127 -19.72 6.64 -10.03
N VAL A 128 -20.69 7.55 -10.09
CA VAL A 128 -22.07 7.26 -9.70
C VAL A 128 -22.63 6.17 -10.60
N GLY A 129 -23.28 5.16 -10.01
CA GLY A 129 -23.83 4.01 -10.74
C GLY A 129 -22.84 2.88 -10.97
N ARG A 130 -21.55 3.05 -10.63
CA ARG A 130 -20.57 1.97 -10.66
C ARG A 130 -20.94 0.88 -9.67
N GLN A 131 -20.87 -0.37 -10.11
CA GLN A 131 -21.15 -1.53 -9.28
C GLN A 131 -19.91 -1.94 -8.49
N TYR A 132 -20.15 -2.31 -7.24
CA TYR A 132 -19.16 -2.83 -6.33
C TYR A 132 -19.71 -4.09 -5.67
N PHE A 133 -18.77 -4.94 -5.25
CA PHE A 133 -19.07 -6.29 -4.82
C PHE A 133 -18.61 -6.51 -3.39
N ARG A 134 -19.40 -7.27 -2.63
CA ARG A 134 -19.04 -7.69 -1.28
C ARG A 134 -19.40 -9.15 -1.08
N ALA A 135 -18.44 -9.91 -0.55
CA ALA A 135 -18.69 -11.25 -0.05
C ALA A 135 -18.83 -11.22 1.48
N ARG A 136 -19.72 -12.07 2.00
CA ARG A 136 -19.90 -12.31 3.44
C ARG A 136 -20.17 -13.79 3.65
N THR A 137 -19.57 -14.36 4.69
CA THR A 137 -19.86 -15.73 5.11
C THR A 137 -21.06 -15.73 6.06
N GLY A 138 -21.98 -16.66 5.84
CA GLY A 138 -23.16 -16.84 6.69
C GLY A 138 -24.36 -17.34 5.91
N VAL A 139 -25.33 -17.86 6.66
CA VAL A 139 -26.56 -18.45 6.14
C VAL A 139 -27.73 -17.70 6.79
N GLU A 140 -28.64 -17.17 5.97
CA GLU A 140 -29.87 -16.51 6.42
C GLU A 140 -30.91 -17.52 6.88
N GLY A 141 -30.96 -18.69 6.24
CA GLY A 141 -31.91 -19.75 6.52
C GLY A 141 -31.66 -20.97 5.65
N GLN A 142 -32.59 -21.93 5.63
CA GLN A 142 -32.45 -23.14 4.80
C GLN A 142 -33.72 -23.37 3.97
N TYR A 143 -33.53 -23.68 2.70
CA TYR A 143 -34.56 -24.23 1.85
C TYR A 143 -34.59 -25.75 2.02
N ARG A 144 -35.78 -26.32 2.20
CA ARG A 144 -35.98 -27.77 2.16
C ARG A 144 -36.84 -28.11 0.96
N LYS A 145 -36.30 -28.93 0.05
CA LYS A 145 -37.11 -29.50 -1.03
C LYS A 145 -38.00 -30.57 -0.42
N ARG A 146 -39.32 -30.41 -0.55
CA ARG A 146 -40.31 -31.40 -0.10
C ARG A 146 -40.49 -32.42 -1.24
N ASP A 147 -39.60 -33.41 -1.29
CA ASP A 147 -39.71 -34.60 -2.13
C ASP A 147 -39.78 -35.83 -1.22
N ASP A 148 -40.69 -36.77 -1.49
CA ASP A 148 -41.15 -37.78 -0.53
C ASP A 148 -40.11 -38.86 -0.15
N TRP A 149 -38.91 -38.85 -0.75
CA TRP A 149 -37.94 -39.95 -0.60
C TRP A 149 -36.53 -39.56 -0.16
N LYS A 150 -36.09 -38.30 -0.37
CA LYS A 150 -34.85 -37.75 0.21
C LYS A 150 -34.98 -36.23 0.39
N PRO A 151 -35.03 -35.71 1.62
CA PRO A 151 -35.06 -34.27 1.84
C PRO A 151 -33.71 -33.66 1.45
N GLU A 152 -33.72 -32.81 0.42
CA GLU A 152 -32.57 -31.98 0.05
C GLU A 152 -32.66 -30.65 0.82
N VAL A 153 -31.65 -30.36 1.64
CA VAL A 153 -31.52 -29.10 2.38
C VAL A 153 -30.46 -28.23 1.68
N ARG A 154 -30.82 -27.01 1.31
CA ARG A 154 -29.89 -26.02 0.75
C ARG A 154 -29.87 -24.77 1.62
N ASP A 155 -28.68 -24.27 1.91
CA ASP A 155 -28.51 -23.04 2.67
C ASP A 155 -28.90 -21.81 1.83
N LYS A 156 -29.68 -20.92 2.42
CA LYS A 156 -30.01 -19.60 1.86
C LYS A 156 -28.91 -18.63 2.28
N PRO A 157 -28.19 -18.02 1.32
CA PRO A 157 -27.16 -17.04 1.62
C PRO A 157 -27.74 -15.73 2.17
N LEU A 158 -26.90 -14.97 2.89
CA LEU A 158 -27.24 -13.60 3.33
C LEU A 158 -27.47 -12.66 2.14
N SER A 159 -28.45 -11.76 2.23
CA SER A 159 -28.77 -10.79 1.17
C SER A 159 -29.18 -9.41 1.70
N GLY A 160 -29.19 -8.39 0.82
CA GLY A 160 -29.62 -7.03 1.15
C GLY A 160 -28.96 -6.43 2.40
N ALA A 161 -29.75 -6.04 3.39
CA ALA A 161 -29.24 -5.39 4.61
C ALA A 161 -28.29 -6.28 5.43
N GLN A 162 -28.35 -7.60 5.28
CA GLN A 162 -27.50 -8.54 6.01
C GLN A 162 -26.06 -8.55 5.48
N ILE A 163 -25.83 -8.06 4.26
CA ILE A 163 -24.49 -7.85 3.71
C ILE A 163 -24.03 -6.38 3.86
N SER A 164 -24.74 -5.57 4.65
CA SER A 164 -24.32 -4.20 5.01
C SER A 164 -23.22 -4.16 6.07
N ALA A 165 -22.67 -2.99 6.35
CA ALA A 165 -21.63 -2.82 7.36
C ALA A 165 -22.11 -3.34 8.73
N SER A 166 -21.24 -4.02 9.46
CA SER A 166 -21.61 -4.49 10.81
C SER A 166 -21.84 -3.29 11.72
N PRO A 167 -22.89 -3.27 12.57
CA PRO A 167 -23.10 -2.15 13.47
C PRO A 167 -21.89 -1.96 14.40
N PRO A 168 -21.55 -0.72 14.83
CA PRO A 168 -20.33 -0.43 15.57
C PRO A 168 -20.03 -1.38 16.75
N PRO A 169 -21.01 -1.77 17.61
CA PRO A 169 -20.74 -2.70 18.71
C PRO A 169 -20.29 -4.11 18.28
N MET A 170 -20.65 -4.52 17.06
CA MET A 170 -20.28 -5.81 16.47
C MET A 170 -19.12 -5.69 15.46
N ALA A 171 -18.63 -4.48 15.22
CA ALA A 171 -17.57 -4.24 14.27
C ALA A 171 -16.22 -4.73 14.83
N ARG A 172 -15.71 -5.79 14.20
CA ARG A 172 -14.38 -6.33 14.47
C ARG A 172 -13.31 -5.47 13.78
N PRO A 173 -12.08 -5.42 14.33
CA PRO A 173 -10.98 -4.73 13.67
C PRO A 173 -10.67 -5.40 12.33
N GLY A 174 -10.45 -4.57 11.31
CA GLY A 174 -10.06 -4.96 9.96
C GLY A 174 -8.76 -4.28 9.55
N ARG A 175 -8.45 -4.28 8.24
CA ARG A 175 -7.23 -3.64 7.73
C ARG A 175 -7.26 -2.11 7.93
N LEU A 176 -8.44 -1.49 7.78
CA LEU A 176 -8.62 -0.04 7.83
C LEU A 176 -9.44 0.44 9.03
N ASN A 177 -10.21 -0.42 9.69
CA ASN A 177 -11.06 -0.05 10.81
C ASN A 177 -10.58 -0.68 12.13
N ARG A 178 -10.68 0.08 13.22
CA ARG A 178 -10.45 -0.43 14.57
C ARG A 178 -11.70 -1.15 15.10
N ALA A 179 -11.54 -1.91 16.18
CA ALA A 179 -12.67 -2.49 16.89
C ALA A 179 -13.64 -1.37 17.31
N GLY A 180 -14.94 -1.58 17.13
CA GLY A 180 -15.96 -0.58 17.46
C GLY A 180 -16.24 0.45 16.36
N VAL A 181 -15.50 0.43 15.23
CA VAL A 181 -15.72 1.35 14.10
C VAL A 181 -16.26 0.58 12.89
N SER A 182 -17.44 0.96 12.41
CA SER A 182 -18.17 0.27 11.34
C SER A 182 -17.74 0.74 9.95
N PHE A 183 -17.19 -0.17 9.15
CA PHE A 183 -16.78 0.07 7.77
C PHE A 183 -17.49 -0.89 6.82
N LEU A 184 -17.80 -0.41 5.62
CA LEU A 184 -18.28 -1.22 4.50
C LEU A 184 -17.12 -1.52 3.54
N TYR A 185 -16.65 -2.76 3.54
CA TYR A 185 -15.61 -3.21 2.61
C TYR A 185 -16.24 -3.66 1.29
N LEU A 186 -15.74 -3.08 0.19
CA LEU A 186 -16.22 -3.32 -1.17
C LEU A 186 -15.02 -3.62 -2.08
N ALA A 187 -15.24 -4.48 -3.08
CA ALA A 187 -14.28 -4.77 -4.14
C ALA A 187 -14.80 -4.29 -5.50
N SER A 188 -13.87 -4.06 -6.42
CA SER A 188 -14.15 -3.67 -7.81
C SER A 188 -14.73 -4.79 -8.66
N ASP A 189 -14.51 -6.03 -8.26
CA ASP A 189 -14.92 -7.23 -8.98
C ASP A 189 -15.25 -8.38 -8.00
N GLU A 190 -15.96 -9.36 -8.52
CA GLU A 190 -16.52 -10.47 -7.76
C GLU A 190 -15.45 -11.41 -7.20
N LEU A 191 -14.39 -11.67 -7.97
CA LEU A 191 -13.31 -12.57 -7.58
C LEU A 191 -12.51 -11.99 -6.42
N THR A 192 -12.20 -10.69 -6.48
CA THR A 192 -11.55 -9.97 -5.39
C THR A 192 -12.42 -9.97 -4.13
N ALA A 193 -13.73 -9.75 -4.26
CA ALA A 193 -14.66 -9.83 -3.13
C ALA A 193 -14.61 -11.22 -2.48
N ALA A 194 -14.69 -12.28 -3.29
CA ALA A 194 -14.65 -13.66 -2.82
C ALA A 194 -13.31 -14.03 -2.17
N ALA A 195 -12.19 -13.52 -2.69
CA ALA A 195 -10.84 -13.77 -2.18
C ALA A 195 -10.55 -13.07 -0.84
N GLU A 196 -11.09 -11.87 -0.61
CA GLU A 196 -10.92 -11.16 0.68
C GLU A 196 -11.73 -11.80 1.81
N THR A 197 -12.79 -12.54 1.50
CA THR A 197 -13.37 -13.49 2.45
C THR A 197 -12.39 -14.65 2.68
N ARG A 198 -11.77 -14.73 3.87
CA ARG A 198 -10.97 -15.90 4.28
C ARG A 198 -11.85 -17.15 4.28
N GLN A 199 -11.86 -17.90 3.18
CA GLN A 199 -12.68 -19.10 3.05
C GLN A 199 -12.04 -20.24 3.86
N GLN A 200 -12.66 -20.60 4.99
CA GLN A 200 -12.59 -21.96 5.52
C GLN A 200 -13.55 -22.87 4.75
N ILE A 201 -13.19 -24.15 4.62
CA ILE A 201 -13.77 -25.18 3.72
C ILE A 201 -15.30 -25.39 3.87
N HIS A 202 -15.96 -24.81 4.88
CA HIS A 202 -17.39 -24.95 5.17
C HIS A 202 -18.24 -23.68 4.97
N HIS A 203 -17.73 -22.63 4.33
CA HIS A 203 -18.50 -21.39 4.15
C HIS A 203 -19.28 -21.35 2.84
N VAL A 204 -20.60 -21.17 2.95
CA VAL A 204 -21.45 -20.75 1.85
C VAL A 204 -21.22 -19.26 1.60
N LEU A 205 -20.80 -18.93 0.38
CA LEU A 205 -20.68 -17.55 -0.08
C LEU A 205 -22.06 -17.05 -0.50
N ALA A 206 -22.42 -15.85 -0.04
CA ALA A 206 -23.56 -15.18 -0.62
C ALA A 206 -23.29 -14.79 -2.08
N PRO A 207 -24.27 -14.99 -3.00
CA PRO A 207 -24.18 -14.43 -4.33
C PRO A 207 -24.09 -12.91 -4.22
N LEU A 208 -23.31 -12.34 -5.12
CA LEU A 208 -22.85 -10.97 -5.03
C LEU A 208 -24.01 -10.02 -5.25
N ASP A 209 -24.47 -9.40 -4.17
CA ASP A 209 -25.64 -8.53 -4.20
C ASP A 209 -25.23 -7.04 -4.19
N ARG A 210 -26.07 -6.26 -4.84
CA ARG A 210 -25.84 -4.88 -5.29
C ARG A 210 -25.69 -3.93 -4.09
N ALA A 211 -24.48 -3.47 -3.81
CA ALA A 211 -24.25 -2.42 -2.81
C ALA A 211 -24.28 -1.04 -3.49
N GLY A 212 -25.44 -0.38 -3.46
CA GLY A 212 -25.59 1.02 -3.87
C GLY A 212 -26.80 1.64 -3.17
N PRO A 213 -26.78 2.96 -2.88
CA PRO A 213 -27.96 3.66 -2.34
C PRO A 213 -29.09 3.59 -3.38
N ARG A 214 -30.30 3.27 -2.93
CA ARG A 214 -31.53 3.43 -3.70
C ARG A 214 -32.01 4.87 -3.61
#